data_AF-A0A8S3YBX7-F1
#
_entry.id   AF-A0A8S3YBX7-F1
#
_cell.length_a   1.000
_cell.length_b   1.000
_cell.length_c   1.000
_cell.angle_alpha   90.00
_cell.angle_beta   90.00
_cell.angle_gamma   90.00
#
_symmetry.space_group_name_H-M   'P 1'
#
loop_
_entity.id
_entity.type
_entity.pdbx_description
1 polymer ?
#
loop_
_entity_poly.entity_id
_entity_poly.type
_entity_poly.pdbx_seq_one_letter_code
_entity_poly.pdbx_strand_id
1 'polypeptide(L)'
;MEDKFRVSRKAWERKGSSMFLKEGQYVTVRELLEGIAIVSGNDACITPAEGIAEENFVAEMNEVAQNLNLNDSHFVNSSGWPDGDHFMSAKDLVMLAKRIFTDFPEYYDLFSEQYLPYNEIAQNNKNLLLFHDG
;
A
#
# COMPACT_ATOMS: atom_id res chain seq x y z
N MET A 1 2.05 11.23 10.11
CA MET A 1 3.33 10.60 9.71
C MET A 1 4.02 9.89 10.86
N GLU A 2 4.09 10.51 12.06
CA GLU A 2 4.73 9.91 13.24
C GLU A 2 3.87 8.92 14.03
N ASP A 3 2.55 8.94 13.82
CA ASP A 3 1.63 7.98 14.44
C ASP A 3 2.08 6.56 14.12
N LYS A 4 1.94 5.67 15.10
CA LYS A 4 2.44 4.30 15.00
C LYS A 4 1.32 3.29 15.08
N PHE A 5 1.42 2.28 14.23
CA PHE A 5 0.59 1.10 14.28
C PHE A 5 1.39 -0.09 14.82
N ARG A 6 0.75 -0.90 15.66
CA ARG A 6 1.33 -2.15 16.14
C ARG A 6 1.12 -3.23 15.09
N VAL A 7 2.20 -3.87 14.68
CA VAL A 7 2.15 -4.98 13.72
C VAL A 7 1.49 -6.19 14.38
N SER A 8 0.41 -6.69 13.79
CA SER A 8 -0.28 -7.87 14.25
C SER A 8 0.42 -9.16 13.80
N ARG A 9 -0.03 -10.29 14.34
CA ARG A 9 0.38 -11.60 13.85
C ARG A 9 -0.06 -11.85 12.40
N LYS A 10 -1.28 -11.44 12.03
CA LYS A 10 -1.81 -11.59 10.67
C LYS A 10 -0.98 -10.79 9.67
N ALA A 11 -0.68 -9.53 10.01
CA ALA A 11 0.18 -8.68 9.22
C ALA A 11 1.59 -9.26 9.07
N TRP A 12 2.11 -9.97 10.07
CA TRP A 12 3.42 -10.64 10.01
C TRP A 12 3.41 -11.97 9.23
N GLU A 13 2.34 -12.76 9.34
CA GLU A 13 2.16 -14.04 8.65
C GLU A 13 1.64 -13.89 7.20
N ARG A 14 1.48 -12.65 6.73
CA ARG A 14 1.13 -12.29 5.33
C ARG A 14 1.86 -13.13 4.28
N LYS A 15 1.16 -13.37 3.17
CA LYS A 15 1.73 -13.92 1.93
C LYS A 15 2.14 -12.78 0.99
N GLY A 16 3.01 -13.08 0.03
CA GLY A 16 3.45 -12.13 -0.98
C GLY A 16 4.63 -11.27 -0.53
N SER A 17 4.76 -10.09 -1.15
CA SER A 17 5.77 -9.08 -0.86
C SER A 17 5.61 -8.53 0.56
N SER A 18 6.73 -8.04 1.11
CA SER A 18 6.77 -7.58 2.49
C SER A 18 7.92 -6.59 2.70
N MET A 19 7.73 -5.66 3.64
CA MET A 19 8.81 -4.81 4.16
C MET A 19 9.56 -5.45 5.36
N PHE A 20 9.35 -6.74 5.59
CA PHE A 20 9.89 -7.54 6.70
C PHE A 20 9.52 -7.01 8.08
N LEU A 21 8.24 -6.65 8.25
CA LEU A 21 7.73 -6.31 9.57
C LEU A 21 7.76 -7.52 10.51
N LYS A 22 7.89 -7.27 11.83
CA LYS A 22 7.85 -8.29 12.89
C LYS A 22 6.63 -8.09 13.77
N GLU A 23 5.97 -9.18 14.15
CA GLU A 23 4.84 -9.12 15.10
C GLU A 23 5.21 -8.34 16.37
N GLY A 24 4.31 -7.45 16.79
CA GLY A 24 4.41 -6.71 18.03
C GLY A 24 5.28 -5.44 17.98
N GLN A 25 6.03 -5.21 16.90
CA GLN A 25 6.75 -3.95 16.72
C GLN A 25 5.78 -2.81 16.38
N TYR A 26 6.21 -1.57 16.61
CA TYR A 26 5.47 -0.36 16.25
C TYR A 26 6.15 0.33 15.08
N VAL A 27 5.38 0.65 14.04
CA VAL A 27 5.86 1.21 12.78
C VAL A 27 5.11 2.50 12.50
N THR A 28 5.82 3.53 12.09
CA THR A 28 5.21 4.83 11.76
C THR A 28 4.40 4.76 10.47
N VAL A 29 3.42 5.66 10.33
CA VAL A 29 2.68 5.83 9.07
C VAL A 29 3.62 6.08 7.89
N ARG A 30 4.69 6.86 8.09
CA ARG A 30 5.69 7.13 7.04
C ARG A 30 6.37 5.85 6.55
N GLU A 31 6.88 5.04 7.46
CA GLU A 31 7.53 3.76 7.12
C GLU A 31 6.57 2.78 6.44
N LEU A 32 5.29 2.75 6.86
CA LEU A 32 4.27 1.93 6.22
C LEU A 32 4.02 2.38 4.78
N LEU A 33 3.88 3.70 4.54
CA LEU A 33 3.70 4.23 3.19
C LEU A 33 4.91 3.96 2.29
N GLU A 34 6.13 4.09 2.81
CA GLU A 34 7.37 3.69 2.10
C GLU A 34 7.34 2.20 1.74
N GLY A 35 6.94 1.33 2.68
CA GLY A 35 6.78 -0.11 2.45
C GLY A 35 5.75 -0.44 1.37
N ILE A 36 4.63 0.27 1.33
CA ILE A 36 3.59 0.12 0.31
C ILE A 36 4.11 0.58 -1.05
N ALA A 37 4.65 1.80 -1.14
CA ALA A 37 5.02 2.43 -2.40
C ALA A 37 6.24 1.79 -3.06
N ILE A 38 7.25 1.40 -2.28
CA ILE A 38 8.54 0.94 -2.83
C ILE A 38 8.52 -0.56 -3.04
N VAL A 39 8.15 -1.34 -2.03
CA VAL A 39 8.28 -2.82 -2.08
C VAL A 39 6.95 -3.55 -2.24
N SER A 40 5.84 -2.82 -2.33
CA SER A 40 4.48 -3.39 -2.37
C SER A 40 4.24 -4.33 -1.19
N GLY A 41 4.65 -3.91 0.01
CA GLY A 41 4.62 -4.74 1.21
C GLY A 41 3.19 -5.03 1.68
N ASN A 42 2.76 -6.29 1.63
CA ASN A 42 1.43 -6.68 2.09
C ASN A 42 1.28 -6.51 3.61
N ASP A 43 2.35 -6.73 4.36
CA ASP A 43 2.41 -6.45 5.80
C ASP A 43 2.23 -4.96 6.11
N ALA A 44 2.77 -4.10 5.25
CA ALA A 44 2.63 -2.65 5.32
C ALA A 44 1.18 -2.20 5.03
N CYS A 45 0.47 -2.87 4.11
CA CYS A 45 -0.96 -2.62 3.86
C CYS A 45 -1.88 -3.13 4.97
N ILE A 46 -1.61 -4.32 5.51
CA ILE A 46 -2.48 -4.96 6.53
C ILE A 46 -2.37 -4.26 7.87
N THR A 47 -1.16 -3.82 8.26
CA THR A 47 -0.89 -3.21 9.57
C THR A 47 -1.80 -2.00 9.92
N PRO A 48 -1.91 -0.95 9.07
CA PRO A 48 -2.80 0.17 9.36
C PRO A 48 -4.28 -0.21 9.21
N ALA A 49 -4.61 -1.10 8.27
CA ALA A 49 -5.98 -1.57 8.07
C ALA A 49 -6.53 -2.28 9.32
N GLU A 50 -5.75 -3.16 9.96
CA GLU A 50 -6.16 -3.79 11.22
C GLU A 50 -6.20 -2.83 12.41
N GLY A 51 -5.42 -1.74 12.38
CA GLY A 51 -5.52 -0.67 13.36
C GLY A 51 -6.85 0.07 13.34
N ILE A 52 -7.53 0.08 12.17
CA ILE A 52 -8.85 0.69 11.94
C ILE A 52 -9.98 -0.38 11.92
N ALA A 53 -9.59 -1.66 11.89
CA ALA A 53 -10.34 -2.84 11.45
C ALA A 53 -10.41 -3.00 9.92
N GLU A 54 -9.96 -4.16 9.43
CA GLU A 54 -9.79 -4.41 7.99
C GLU A 54 -11.08 -4.29 7.19
N GLU A 55 -12.20 -4.75 7.73
CA GLU A 55 -13.52 -4.61 7.08
C GLU A 55 -13.91 -3.15 6.91
N ASN A 56 -13.66 -2.31 7.92
CA ASN A 56 -13.92 -0.87 7.83
C ASN A 56 -13.00 -0.21 6.81
N PHE A 57 -11.71 -0.57 6.82
CA PHE A 57 -10.74 -0.05 5.86
C PHE A 57 -11.14 -0.38 4.41
N VAL A 58 -11.58 -1.61 4.15
CA VAL A 58 -12.08 -2.04 2.83
C VAL A 58 -13.38 -1.32 2.45
N ALA A 59 -14.27 -1.08 3.42
CA ALA A 59 -15.47 -0.28 3.18
C ALA A 59 -15.10 1.16 2.77
N GLU A 60 -14.16 1.78 3.47
CA GLU A 60 -13.63 3.11 3.13
C GLU A 60 -12.97 3.13 1.74
N MET A 61 -12.20 2.10 1.38
CA MET A 61 -11.61 1.98 0.03
C MET A 61 -12.70 2.01 -1.06
N ASN A 62 -13.79 1.27 -0.87
CA ASN A 62 -14.90 1.24 -1.82
C ASN A 62 -15.73 2.53 -1.80
N GLU A 63 -15.88 3.20 -0.65
CA GLU A 63 -16.50 4.52 -0.57
C GLU A 63 -15.70 5.57 -1.35
N VAL A 64 -14.37 5.58 -1.18
CA VAL A 64 -13.47 6.44 -1.95
C VAL A 64 -13.56 6.11 -3.44
N ALA A 65 -13.62 4.83 -3.82
CA ALA A 65 -13.78 4.41 -5.21
C ALA A 65 -15.06 4.98 -5.83
N GLN A 66 -16.19 4.91 -5.11
CA GLN A 66 -17.45 5.50 -5.55
C GLN A 66 -17.37 7.02 -5.69
N ASN A 67 -16.79 7.71 -4.69
CA ASN A 67 -16.61 9.17 -4.71
C ASN A 67 -15.71 9.64 -5.87
N LEU A 68 -14.78 8.79 -6.31
CA LEU A 68 -13.92 9.04 -7.46
C LEU A 68 -14.53 8.56 -8.79
N ASN A 69 -15.73 7.96 -8.79
CA ASN A 69 -16.36 7.35 -9.96
C ASN A 69 -15.55 6.19 -10.60
N LEU A 70 -14.86 5.41 -9.76
CA LEU A 70 -14.18 4.17 -10.16
C LEU A 70 -15.19 3.01 -10.26
N ASN A 71 -16.12 3.13 -11.21
CA ASN A 71 -17.32 2.27 -11.29
C ASN A 71 -17.03 0.83 -11.73
N ASP A 72 -15.85 0.57 -12.27
CA ASP A 72 -15.41 -0.74 -12.77
C ASP A 72 -14.32 -1.32 -11.84
N SER A 73 -14.43 -1.04 -10.54
CA SER A 73 -13.49 -1.46 -9.50
C SER A 73 -14.19 -1.90 -8.21
N HIS A 74 -13.67 -2.94 -7.57
CA HIS A 74 -14.12 -3.41 -6.26
C HIS A 74 -12.92 -3.94 -5.46
N PHE A 75 -12.84 -3.52 -4.18
CA PHE A 75 -11.78 -3.91 -3.26
C PHE A 75 -12.35 -4.79 -2.15
N VAL A 76 -11.66 -5.87 -1.81
CA VAL A 76 -12.08 -6.80 -0.74
C VAL A 76 -11.03 -7.00 0.36
N ASN A 77 -9.82 -6.47 0.16
CA ASN A 77 -8.74 -6.48 1.14
C ASN A 77 -7.78 -5.29 0.89
N SER A 78 -6.98 -4.93 1.88
CA SER A 78 -6.08 -3.76 1.81
C SER A 78 -4.80 -3.99 1.02
N SER A 79 -4.40 -5.25 0.78
CA SER A 79 -3.10 -5.58 0.16
C SER A 79 -3.17 -5.88 -1.34
N GLY A 80 -4.38 -6.03 -1.90
CA GLY A 80 -4.56 -6.52 -3.27
C GLY A 80 -4.28 -8.03 -3.41
N TRP A 81 -4.23 -8.77 -2.30
CA TRP A 81 -4.04 -10.23 -2.36
C TRP A 81 -5.17 -10.87 -3.17
N PRO A 82 -4.87 -11.88 -4.01
CA PRO A 82 -5.86 -12.41 -4.95
C PRO A 82 -7.15 -12.89 -4.27
N ASP A 83 -8.26 -12.36 -4.76
CA ASP A 83 -9.61 -12.73 -4.40
C ASP A 83 -10.51 -12.52 -5.64
N GLY A 84 -11.53 -13.36 -5.82
CA GLY A 84 -12.37 -13.36 -7.02
C GLY A 84 -13.22 -12.09 -7.17
N ASP A 85 -13.52 -11.43 -6.05
CA ASP A 85 -14.29 -10.18 -6.02
C ASP A 85 -13.37 -8.94 -5.98
N HIS A 86 -12.04 -9.11 -5.99
CA HIS A 86 -11.09 -8.00 -6.08
C HIS A 86 -10.76 -7.69 -7.56
N PHE A 87 -11.19 -6.54 -8.07
CA PHE A 87 -10.93 -6.17 -9.46
C PHE A 87 -10.85 -4.64 -9.66
N MET A 88 -10.21 -4.23 -10.76
CA MET A 88 -10.11 -2.84 -11.19
C MET A 88 -9.93 -2.77 -12.72
N SER A 89 -10.57 -1.79 -13.36
CA SER A 89 -10.36 -1.52 -14.79
C SER A 89 -9.12 -0.67 -15.04
N ALA A 90 -8.55 -0.77 -16.25
CA ALA A 90 -7.43 0.09 -16.65
C ALA A 90 -7.78 1.59 -16.62
N LYS A 91 -9.03 1.94 -16.95
CA LYS A 91 -9.52 3.32 -16.92
C LYS A 91 -9.54 3.86 -15.49
N ASP A 92 -10.06 3.08 -14.57
CA ASP A 92 -10.14 3.46 -13.16
C ASP A 92 -8.75 3.55 -12.54
N LEU A 93 -7.84 2.63 -12.89
CA LEU A 93 -6.46 2.68 -12.44
C LEU A 93 -5.76 3.99 -12.88
N VAL A 94 -5.92 4.40 -14.13
CA VAL A 94 -5.37 5.67 -14.63
C VAL A 94 -6.00 6.87 -13.91
N MET A 95 -7.30 6.81 -13.62
CA MET A 95 -7.98 7.87 -12.87
C MET A 95 -7.46 7.98 -11.44
N LEU A 96 -7.31 6.85 -10.75
CA LEU A 96 -6.76 6.79 -9.40
C LEU A 96 -5.31 7.28 -9.36
N ALA A 97 -4.47 6.83 -10.29
CA ALA A 97 -3.08 7.28 -10.40
C ALA A 97 -2.99 8.81 -10.61
N LYS A 98 -3.84 9.36 -11.49
CA LYS A 98 -3.93 10.81 -11.69
C LYS A 98 -4.36 11.53 -10.41
N ARG A 99 -5.35 11.00 -9.69
CA ARG A 99 -5.85 11.57 -8.44
C ARG A 99 -4.76 11.59 -7.36
N ILE A 100 -4.03 10.50 -7.19
CA ILE A 100 -2.90 10.43 -6.25
C ILE A 100 -1.89 11.54 -6.56
N PHE A 101 -1.54 11.69 -7.84
CA PHE A 101 -0.57 12.69 -8.29
C PHE A 101 -1.06 14.14 -8.12
N THR A 102 -2.34 14.42 -8.36
CA THR A 102 -2.87 15.79 -8.28
C THR A 102 -3.18 16.23 -6.86
N ASP A 103 -3.65 15.32 -6.02
CA ASP A 103 -4.19 15.68 -4.72
C ASP A 103 -3.21 15.48 -3.58
N PHE A 104 -2.20 14.63 -3.77
CA PHE A 104 -1.17 14.36 -2.78
C PHE A 104 0.24 14.48 -3.38
N PRO A 105 0.58 15.62 -4.03
CA PRO A 105 1.88 15.82 -4.65
C PRO A 105 3.05 15.68 -3.65
N GLU A 106 2.83 15.93 -2.36
CA GLU A 106 3.81 15.77 -1.29
C GLU A 106 4.29 14.32 -1.07
N TYR A 107 3.57 13.33 -1.59
CA TYR A 107 3.93 11.92 -1.48
C TYR A 107 4.59 11.38 -2.75
N TYR A 108 4.82 12.20 -3.77
CA TYR A 108 5.38 11.72 -5.03
C TYR A 108 6.78 11.13 -4.84
N ASP A 109 7.61 11.73 -3.99
CA ASP A 109 8.98 11.26 -3.75
C ASP A 109 9.00 9.77 -3.38
N LEU A 110 8.02 9.28 -2.62
CA LEU A 110 7.88 7.87 -2.23
C LEU A 110 7.86 6.91 -3.43
N PHE A 111 7.28 7.32 -4.56
CA PHE A 111 7.18 6.50 -5.78
C PHE A 111 8.45 6.54 -6.64
N SER A 112 9.35 7.50 -6.37
CA SER A 112 10.62 7.67 -7.08
C SER A 112 11.81 7.04 -6.35
N GLU A 113 11.66 6.73 -5.07
CA GLU A 113 12.70 6.08 -4.27
C GLU A 113 13.07 4.71 -4.84
N GLN A 114 14.35 4.51 -5.13
CA GLN A 114 14.84 3.28 -5.75
C GLN A 114 15.00 2.14 -4.73
N TYR A 115 15.24 2.44 -3.46
CA TYR A 115 15.55 1.44 -2.44
C TYR A 115 14.86 1.75 -1.11
N LEU A 116 14.45 0.70 -0.40
CA LEU A 116 13.96 0.78 0.97
C LEU A 116 14.91 0.02 1.91
N PRO A 117 15.76 0.71 2.68
CA PRO A 117 16.50 0.10 3.78
C PRO A 117 15.61 -0.01 5.01
N TYR A 118 15.26 -1.23 5.43
CA TYR A 118 14.45 -1.46 6.62
C TYR A 118 14.86 -2.75 7.34
N ASN A 119 14.96 -2.74 8.67
CA ASN A 119 15.37 -3.91 9.47
C ASN A 119 16.67 -4.58 8.98
N GLU A 120 17.68 -3.78 8.61
CA GLU A 120 18.97 -4.23 8.05
C GLU A 120 18.86 -4.93 6.68
N ILE A 121 17.69 -4.86 6.04
CA ILE A 121 17.42 -5.42 4.71
C ILE A 121 17.18 -4.25 3.75
N ALA A 122 18.00 -4.15 2.71
CA ALA A 122 17.75 -3.23 1.61
C ALA A 122 16.96 -3.95 0.51
N GLN A 123 15.85 -3.36 0.09
CA GLN A 123 15.00 -3.89 -0.98
C GLN A 123 14.89 -2.89 -2.13
N ASN A 124 14.93 -3.39 -3.36
CA ASN A 124 14.71 -2.55 -4.55
C ASN A 124 13.23 -2.24 -4.73
N ASN A 125 12.94 -1.07 -5.29
CA ASN A 125 11.62 -0.72 -5.77
C ASN A 125 11.12 -1.76 -6.79
N LYS A 126 9.84 -2.15 -6.69
CA LYS A 126 9.22 -3.10 -7.64
C LYS A 126 9.01 -2.50 -9.03
N ASN A 127 9.01 -1.18 -9.16
CA ASN A 127 9.03 -0.50 -10.43
C ASN A 127 10.44 -0.50 -11.04
N LEU A 128 10.73 -1.51 -11.86
CA LEU A 128 12.05 -1.66 -12.50
C LEU A 128 12.39 -0.52 -13.48
N LEU A 129 11.39 0.24 -13.96
CA LEU A 129 11.62 1.39 -14.84
C LEU A 129 12.44 2.50 -14.17
N LEU A 130 12.48 2.55 -12.83
CA LEU A 130 13.31 3.51 -12.10
C LEU A 130 14.82 3.28 -12.26
N PHE A 131 15.22 2.10 -12.73
CA PHE A 131 16.62 1.71 -12.93
C PHE A 131 17.03 1.70 -14.40
N HIS A 132 16.09 1.99 -15.29
CA HIS A 132 16.37 2.12 -16.71
C HIS A 132 16.57 3.60 -17.01
N ASP A 133 17.79 3.97 -17.37
CA ASP A 133 18.03 5.25 -18.04
C ASP A 133 17.30 5.21 -19.40
N GLY A 134 16.50 6.25 -19.67
CA GLY A 134 15.80 6.43 -20.95
C GLY A 134 16.73 6.77 -22.10
#